data_AF-A0A352VKN0-F1
#
_entry.id   AF-A0A352VKN0-F1
#
_cell.length_a   1.000
_cell.length_b   1.000
_cell.length_c   1.000
_cell.angle_alpha   90.00
_cell.angle_beta   90.00
_cell.angle_gamma   90.00
#
_symmetry.space_group_name_H-M   'P 1'
#
loop_
_entity.id
_entity.type
_entity.pdbx_description
1 polymer ?
#
loop_
_entity_poly.entity_id
_entity_poly.type
_entity_poly.pdbx_seq_one_letter_code
_entity_poly.pdbx_strand_id
1 'polypeptide(L)'
;PMAKVEEVLVPLYMYHRYQVESTVTAVGGVGYVYATRGDGLTPHWRIPADAQNRALDALMRTLSPSELALPESILALIPPRPPGFGRSRETFPRYTGGAFDALTPAVVAASTTVNSLLTSDRAARMVEQHMLDSSLPSLRDVLGRLIDASFGASANGAYEAEVKHVVEGLVIDRIKWLAENAPMLQVRTASTAVLQRMHTNLMAMNDSPQAATLALDVQRFLQRPATPVTAPNPVSAPPGAPIGDPGLQWMGQPAQDWLGLEPWCTWGVGILDFYR
;
A
#
# COMPACT_ATOMS: atom_id res chain seq x y z
N PRO A 1 28.22 0.09 21.33
CA PRO A 1 27.64 0.31 22.68
C PRO A 1 26.23 -0.27 22.72
N MET A 2 25.74 -0.76 23.86
CA MET A 2 24.38 -1.33 24.00
C MET A 2 23.28 -0.32 23.62
N ALA A 3 23.54 0.97 23.80
CA ALA A 3 22.67 2.07 23.36
C ALA A 3 22.42 2.13 21.83
N LYS A 4 23.10 1.29 21.03
CA LYS A 4 22.96 1.21 19.56
C LYS A 4 22.37 -0.12 19.05
N VAL A 5 21.82 -0.95 19.94
CA VAL A 5 21.27 -2.26 19.55
C VAL A 5 20.07 -2.10 18.61
N GLU A 6 19.26 -1.06 18.80
CA GLU A 6 18.13 -0.75 17.93
C GLU A 6 18.55 -0.53 16.47
N GLU A 7 19.67 0.16 16.23
CA GLU A 7 20.21 0.40 14.89
C GLU A 7 20.61 -0.90 14.17
N VAL A 8 20.91 -1.96 14.91
CA VAL A 8 21.19 -3.28 14.34
C VAL A 8 19.89 -4.05 14.10
N LEU A 9 18.87 -3.82 14.94
CA LEU A 9 17.58 -4.49 14.83
C LEU A 9 16.79 -4.04 13.59
N VAL A 10 16.76 -2.74 13.28
CA VAL A 10 15.95 -2.19 12.18
C VAL A 10 16.17 -2.92 10.84
N PRO A 11 17.40 -3.07 10.31
CA PRO A 11 17.60 -3.72 9.02
C PRO A 11 17.34 -5.23 9.07
N LEU A 12 17.51 -5.87 10.23
CA LEU A 12 17.18 -7.29 10.41
C LEU A 12 15.66 -7.51 10.41
N TYR A 13 14.94 -6.71 11.18
CA TYR A 13 13.48 -6.78 11.26
C TYR A 13 12.83 -6.43 9.91
N MET A 14 13.36 -5.41 9.21
CA MET A 14 12.86 -4.97 7.90
C MET A 14 13.52 -5.65 6.71
N TYR A 15 14.23 -6.78 6.90
CA TYR A 15 14.95 -7.48 5.83
C TYR A 15 14.03 -7.88 4.66
N HIS A 16 12.78 -8.20 4.96
CA HIS A 16 11.77 -8.63 4.01
C HIS A 16 11.14 -7.50 3.18
N ARG A 17 11.47 -6.22 3.44
CA ARG A 17 10.77 -5.07 2.82
C ARG A 17 10.73 -5.13 1.29
N TYR A 18 11.87 -5.49 0.66
CA TYR A 18 11.97 -5.54 -0.80
C TYR A 18 11.25 -6.75 -1.38
N GLN A 19 11.14 -7.84 -0.62
CA GLN A 19 10.36 -9.01 -1.01
C GLN A 19 8.87 -8.67 -0.98
N VAL A 20 8.40 -7.94 0.03
CA VAL A 20 7.02 -7.44 0.11
C VAL A 20 6.70 -6.52 -1.06
N GLU A 21 7.54 -5.50 -1.29
CA GLU A 21 7.36 -4.55 -2.40
C GLU A 21 7.31 -5.26 -3.76
N SER A 22 8.21 -6.22 -3.98
CA SER A 22 8.25 -7.02 -5.22
C SER A 22 7.02 -7.91 -5.35
N THR A 23 6.61 -8.58 -4.27
CA THR A 23 5.45 -9.50 -4.27
C THR A 23 4.15 -8.76 -4.57
N VAL A 24 3.99 -7.54 -4.04
CA VAL A 24 2.83 -6.68 -4.31
C VAL A 24 2.65 -6.37 -5.79
N THR A 25 3.73 -6.33 -6.58
CA THR A 25 3.64 -5.99 -8.02
C THR A 25 2.81 -6.98 -8.82
N ALA A 26 2.73 -8.24 -8.37
CA ALA A 26 1.90 -9.26 -9.01
C ALA A 26 0.40 -8.93 -8.89
N VAL A 27 -0.04 -8.33 -7.78
CA VAL A 27 -1.45 -8.06 -7.50
C VAL A 27 -1.93 -6.85 -8.29
N GLY A 28 -2.98 -7.03 -9.11
CA GLY A 28 -3.39 -6.04 -10.11
C GLY A 28 -2.25 -5.71 -11.09
N GLY A 29 -1.33 -6.66 -11.27
CA GLY A 29 -0.13 -6.51 -12.08
C GLY A 29 -0.41 -6.64 -13.57
N VAL A 30 0.40 -5.94 -14.36
CA VAL A 30 0.42 -6.04 -15.83
C VAL A 30 1.86 -6.29 -16.24
N GLY A 31 2.10 -7.42 -16.90
CA GLY A 31 3.36 -7.67 -17.59
C GLY A 31 3.33 -6.96 -18.94
N TYR A 32 4.46 -6.41 -19.37
CA TYR A 32 4.57 -5.75 -20.66
C TYR A 32 5.98 -5.88 -21.23
N VAL A 33 6.05 -5.76 -22.55
CA VAL A 33 7.28 -5.66 -23.32
C VAL A 33 7.14 -4.53 -24.33
N TYR A 34 8.24 -3.88 -24.69
CA TYR A 34 8.24 -2.86 -25.73
C TYR A 34 8.22 -3.53 -27.11
N ALA A 35 7.01 -3.90 -27.55
CA ALA A 35 6.79 -4.50 -28.86
C ALA A 35 6.71 -3.43 -29.96
N THR A 36 7.19 -3.80 -31.15
CA THR A 36 7.14 -3.01 -32.39
C THR A 36 6.21 -3.68 -33.40
N ARG A 37 5.68 -2.90 -34.34
CA ARG A 37 4.75 -3.43 -35.34
C ARG A 37 5.45 -4.52 -36.17
N GLY A 38 4.93 -5.75 -36.08
CA GLY A 38 5.37 -6.88 -36.90
C GLY A 38 6.41 -7.78 -36.25
N ASP A 39 6.82 -7.55 -34.99
CA ASP A 39 7.78 -8.43 -34.29
C ASP A 39 7.15 -9.70 -33.66
N GLY A 40 5.82 -9.81 -33.68
CA GLY A 40 5.09 -10.98 -33.18
C GLY A 40 5.01 -11.09 -31.65
N LEU A 41 5.47 -10.09 -30.91
CA LEU A 41 5.43 -10.09 -29.45
C LEU A 41 4.04 -9.70 -28.93
N THR A 42 3.60 -10.34 -27.84
CA THR A 42 2.40 -9.90 -27.10
C THR A 42 2.79 -8.70 -26.23
N PRO A 43 2.28 -7.47 -26.50
CA PRO A 43 2.82 -6.26 -25.88
C PRO A 43 2.58 -6.17 -24.37
N HIS A 44 1.46 -6.73 -23.90
CA HIS A 44 1.12 -6.76 -22.49
C HIS A 44 0.17 -7.91 -22.15
N TRP A 45 0.18 -8.34 -20.90
CA TRP A 45 -0.72 -9.35 -20.35
C TRP A 45 -1.01 -9.06 -18.87
N ARG A 46 -2.14 -9.56 -18.38
CA ARG A 46 -2.47 -9.52 -16.95
C ARG A 46 -1.74 -10.67 -16.25
N ILE A 47 -1.23 -10.43 -15.05
CA ILE A 47 -0.62 -11.50 -14.26
C ILE A 47 -1.69 -12.57 -13.97
N PRO A 48 -1.41 -13.87 -14.21
CA PRO A 48 -2.38 -14.94 -13.99
C PRO A 48 -2.97 -14.99 -12.58
N ALA A 49 -4.24 -15.39 -12.47
CA ALA A 49 -4.97 -15.41 -11.20
C ALA A 49 -4.26 -16.25 -10.12
N ASP A 50 -3.67 -17.40 -10.47
CA ASP A 50 -2.95 -18.26 -9.51
C ASP A 50 -1.72 -17.54 -8.91
N ALA A 51 -0.99 -16.79 -9.74
CA ALA A 51 0.17 -16.03 -9.30
C ALA A 51 -0.25 -14.86 -8.40
N GLN A 52 -1.32 -14.15 -8.75
CA GLN A 52 -1.87 -13.08 -7.91
C GLN A 52 -2.36 -13.62 -6.56
N ASN A 53 -3.08 -14.75 -6.55
CA ASN A 53 -3.57 -15.37 -5.31
C ASN A 53 -2.42 -15.86 -4.42
N ARG A 54 -1.38 -16.49 -4.97
CA ARG A 54 -0.19 -16.86 -4.18
C ARG A 54 0.53 -15.65 -3.60
N ALA A 55 0.63 -14.56 -4.37
CA ALA A 55 1.21 -13.31 -3.88
C ALA A 55 0.36 -12.73 -2.73
N LEU A 56 -0.97 -12.71 -2.87
CA LEU A 56 -1.88 -12.28 -1.81
C LEU A 56 -1.72 -13.14 -0.55
N ASP A 57 -1.68 -14.46 -0.67
CA ASP A 57 -1.50 -15.37 0.48
C ASP A 57 -0.16 -15.10 1.19
N ALA A 58 0.93 -14.87 0.44
CA ALA A 58 2.22 -14.52 1.00
C ALA A 58 2.20 -13.17 1.73
N LEU A 59 1.54 -12.15 1.14
CA LEU A 59 1.40 -10.83 1.75
C LEU A 59 0.58 -10.88 3.04
N MET A 60 -0.52 -11.64 3.07
CA MET A 60 -1.36 -11.77 4.28
C MET A 60 -0.59 -12.38 5.46
N ARG A 61 0.35 -13.31 5.22
CA ARG A 61 1.20 -13.89 6.28
C ARG A 61 2.06 -12.85 6.99
N THR A 62 2.51 -11.82 6.27
CA THR A 62 3.31 -10.72 6.84
C THR A 62 2.54 -9.85 7.83
N LEU A 63 1.21 -10.01 7.91
CA LEU A 63 0.34 -9.28 8.84
C LEU A 63 0.05 -10.08 10.12
N SER A 64 0.53 -11.32 10.22
CA SER A 64 0.21 -12.17 11.36
C SER A 64 0.95 -11.69 12.63
N PRO A 65 0.28 -11.67 13.80
CA PRO A 65 0.91 -11.23 15.04
C PRO A 65 2.19 -11.98 15.40
N SER A 66 2.23 -13.29 15.16
CA SER A 66 3.39 -14.13 15.44
C SER A 66 4.63 -13.81 14.59
N GLU A 67 4.44 -13.24 13.39
CA GLU A 67 5.55 -12.81 12.52
C GLU A 67 5.99 -11.37 12.83
N LEU A 68 5.09 -10.55 13.38
CA LEU A 68 5.33 -9.15 13.68
C LEU A 68 5.87 -8.92 15.11
N ALA A 69 5.51 -9.77 16.07
CA ALA A 69 5.93 -9.66 17.45
C ALA A 69 7.43 -9.99 17.62
N LEU A 70 8.16 -9.11 18.29
CA LEU A 70 9.55 -9.38 18.67
C LEU A 70 9.61 -10.35 19.87
N PRO A 71 10.55 -11.31 19.91
CA PRO A 71 10.71 -12.15 21.09
C PRO A 71 11.00 -11.30 22.34
N GLU A 72 10.38 -11.64 23.48
CA GLU A 72 10.57 -10.90 24.75
C GLU A 72 12.05 -10.85 25.16
N SER A 73 12.82 -11.90 24.86
CA SER A 73 14.27 -11.95 25.10
C SER A 73 15.03 -10.88 24.33
N ILE A 74 14.58 -10.50 23.13
CA ILE A 74 15.17 -9.41 22.33
C ILE A 74 14.75 -8.06 22.89
N LEU A 75 13.46 -7.90 23.26
CA LEU A 75 12.97 -6.66 23.87
C LEU A 75 13.73 -6.32 25.15
N ALA A 76 14.01 -7.30 26.00
CA ALA A 76 14.77 -7.13 27.24
C ALA A 76 16.23 -6.66 27.03
N LEU A 77 16.78 -6.82 25.83
CA LEU A 77 18.15 -6.41 25.49
C LEU A 77 18.25 -4.96 24.98
N ILE A 78 17.12 -4.28 24.75
CA ILE A 78 17.10 -2.93 24.17
C ILE A 78 16.90 -1.89 25.29
N PRO A 79 17.98 -1.27 25.80
CA PRO A 79 17.85 -0.28 26.86
C PRO A 79 17.25 1.04 26.32
N PRO A 80 16.66 1.87 27.20
CA PRO A 80 16.40 3.27 26.89
C PRO A 80 17.68 3.99 26.45
N ARG A 81 17.55 4.96 25.55
CA ARG A 81 18.73 5.68 25.03
C ARG A 81 19.25 6.67 26.07
N PRO A 82 20.56 6.68 26.37
CA PRO A 82 21.15 7.68 27.27
C PRO A 82 21.20 9.08 26.61
N PRO A 83 21.31 10.16 27.41
CA PRO A 83 21.48 11.51 26.89
C PRO A 83 22.64 11.61 25.89
N GLY A 84 22.46 12.38 24.82
CA GLY A 84 23.43 12.53 23.74
C GLY A 84 23.35 11.46 22.64
N PHE A 85 22.58 10.39 22.82
CA PHE A 85 22.31 9.40 21.78
C PHE A 85 20.99 9.70 21.08
N GLY A 86 21.02 10.63 20.12
CA GLY A 86 19.86 10.98 19.31
C GLY A 86 19.37 9.86 18.40
N ARG A 87 18.18 10.05 17.82
CA ARG A 87 17.58 9.13 16.84
C ARG A 87 18.30 9.19 15.50
N SER A 88 18.22 8.12 14.72
CA SER A 88 18.81 8.04 13.38
C SER A 88 17.82 7.41 12.38
N ARG A 89 18.21 7.30 11.11
CA ARG A 89 17.42 6.58 10.10
C ARG A 89 17.21 5.10 10.48
N GLU A 90 18.14 4.53 11.22
CA GLU A 90 18.10 3.17 11.74
C GLU A 90 17.43 3.13 13.14
N THR A 91 16.41 3.96 13.37
CA THR A 91 15.60 3.88 14.61
C THR A 91 14.14 3.95 14.29
N PHE A 92 13.34 3.13 14.97
CA PHE A 92 11.90 3.14 14.75
C PHE A 92 11.28 4.44 15.32
N PRO A 93 10.16 4.92 14.73
CA PRO A 93 9.24 5.79 15.44
C PRO A 93 8.80 5.17 16.77
N ARG A 94 8.26 5.99 17.68
CA ARG A 94 7.84 5.52 19.01
C ARG A 94 6.82 6.45 19.63
N TYR A 95 5.90 5.87 20.38
CA TYR A 95 4.94 6.57 21.23
C TYR A 95 5.42 6.64 22.69
N THR A 96 6.39 5.80 23.08
CA THR A 96 6.86 5.62 24.47
C THR A 96 7.97 6.59 24.92
N GLY A 97 8.23 7.67 24.18
CA GLY A 97 9.25 8.65 24.54
C GLY A 97 10.68 8.11 24.38
N GLY A 98 11.51 8.15 25.43
CA GLY A 98 12.93 7.72 25.36
C GLY A 98 13.14 6.20 25.37
N ALA A 99 12.14 5.44 25.82
CA ALA A 99 12.18 3.98 25.84
C ALA A 99 11.98 3.40 24.44
N PHE A 100 12.33 2.12 24.26
CA PHE A 100 11.97 1.40 23.05
C PHE A 100 10.45 1.18 23.01
N ASP A 101 9.87 1.19 21.82
CA ASP A 101 8.44 0.95 21.60
C ASP A 101 8.28 -0.41 20.94
N ALA A 102 7.70 -1.37 21.67
CA ALA A 102 7.59 -2.74 21.20
C ALA A 102 6.54 -2.93 20.09
N LEU A 103 5.64 -1.96 19.88
CA LEU A 103 4.58 -2.06 18.86
C LEU A 103 4.98 -1.40 17.55
N THR A 104 5.79 -0.34 17.60
CA THR A 104 6.11 0.43 16.39
C THR A 104 6.85 -0.36 15.30
N PRO A 105 7.73 -1.35 15.59
CA PRO A 105 8.26 -2.24 14.56
C PRO A 105 7.13 -2.91 13.74
N ALA A 106 6.13 -3.46 14.44
CA ALA A 106 4.97 -4.08 13.80
C ALA A 106 4.15 -3.06 12.99
N VAL A 107 3.97 -1.84 13.52
CA VAL A 107 3.31 -0.73 12.78
C VAL A 107 4.02 -0.51 11.44
N VAL A 108 5.35 -0.40 11.45
CA VAL A 108 6.15 -0.08 10.26
C VAL A 108 6.10 -1.23 9.24
N ALA A 109 6.33 -2.47 9.68
CA ALA A 109 6.30 -3.63 8.78
C ALA A 109 4.91 -3.87 8.18
N ALA A 110 3.86 -3.89 9.00
CA ALA A 110 2.49 -4.06 8.52
C ALA A 110 2.06 -2.92 7.58
N SER A 111 2.46 -1.68 7.88
CA SER A 111 2.21 -0.53 7.01
C SER A 111 2.87 -0.68 5.65
N THR A 112 4.09 -1.22 5.57
CA THR A 112 4.75 -1.49 4.28
C THR A 112 3.89 -2.41 3.42
N THR A 113 3.35 -3.49 3.98
CA THR A 113 2.47 -4.40 3.24
C THR A 113 1.14 -3.74 2.84
N VAL A 114 0.42 -3.19 3.81
CA VAL A 114 -0.93 -2.63 3.61
C VAL A 114 -0.90 -1.43 2.65
N ASN A 115 0.06 -0.52 2.80
CA ASN A 115 0.14 0.68 1.96
C ASN A 115 0.55 0.34 0.52
N SER A 116 1.49 -0.60 0.34
CA SER A 116 1.95 -1.02 -0.99
C SER A 116 0.88 -1.80 -1.75
N LEU A 117 0.06 -2.57 -1.05
CA LEU A 117 -1.06 -3.32 -1.63
C LEU A 117 -2.24 -2.43 -2.01
N LEU A 118 -2.54 -1.41 -1.21
CA LEU A 118 -3.73 -0.57 -1.37
C LEU A 118 -3.42 0.82 -1.95
N THR A 119 -2.80 0.89 -3.13
CA THR A 119 -2.63 2.15 -3.85
C THR A 119 -3.82 2.45 -4.77
N SER A 120 -4.08 3.72 -5.07
CA SER A 120 -5.23 4.13 -5.88
C SER A 120 -5.18 3.59 -7.31
N ASP A 121 -4.01 3.62 -7.95
CA ASP A 121 -3.75 3.09 -9.28
C ASP A 121 -3.92 1.56 -9.34
N ARG A 122 -3.41 0.84 -8.33
CA ARG A 122 -3.53 -0.61 -8.26
C ARG A 122 -4.97 -1.03 -8.02
N ALA A 123 -5.66 -0.37 -7.10
CA ALA A 123 -7.06 -0.63 -6.83
C ALA A 123 -7.92 -0.40 -8.09
N ALA A 124 -7.65 0.66 -8.86
CA ALA A 124 -8.30 0.91 -10.15
C ALA A 124 -8.00 -0.21 -11.16
N ARG A 125 -6.73 -0.62 -11.28
CA ARG A 125 -6.35 -1.77 -12.13
C ARG A 125 -7.08 -3.05 -11.74
N MET A 126 -7.21 -3.37 -10.45
CA MET A 126 -7.96 -4.56 -10.00
C MET A 126 -9.44 -4.49 -10.41
N VAL A 127 -10.06 -3.31 -10.33
CA VAL A 127 -11.44 -3.10 -10.79
C VAL A 127 -11.54 -3.36 -12.30
N GLU A 128 -10.67 -2.77 -13.11
CA GLU A 128 -10.69 -2.95 -14.57
C GLU A 128 -10.38 -4.38 -14.99
N GLN A 129 -9.35 -4.98 -14.40
CA GLN A 129 -8.93 -6.35 -14.71
C GLN A 129 -10.04 -7.34 -14.39
N HIS A 130 -10.66 -7.25 -13.21
CA HIS A 130 -11.75 -8.14 -12.82
C HIS A 130 -13.01 -7.91 -13.65
N MET A 131 -13.29 -6.67 -14.07
CA MET A 131 -14.41 -6.37 -14.97
C MET A 131 -14.23 -7.07 -16.33
N LEU A 132 -13.01 -7.12 -16.85
CA LEU A 132 -12.70 -7.73 -18.15
C LEU A 132 -12.49 -9.24 -18.07
N ASP A 133 -12.06 -9.74 -16.92
CA ASP A 133 -11.83 -11.15 -16.64
C ASP A 133 -12.16 -11.44 -15.17
N SER A 134 -13.34 -12.02 -14.95
CA SER A 134 -13.86 -12.31 -13.61
C SER A 134 -13.09 -13.39 -12.87
N SER A 135 -12.14 -14.09 -13.52
CA SER A 135 -11.26 -15.05 -12.86
C SER A 135 -10.13 -14.38 -12.07
N LEU A 136 -9.79 -13.13 -12.38
CA LEU A 136 -8.77 -12.36 -11.67
C LEU A 136 -9.32 -11.82 -10.33
N PRO A 137 -8.48 -11.63 -9.30
CA PRO A 137 -8.94 -11.08 -8.03
C PRO A 137 -9.55 -9.68 -8.18
N SER A 138 -10.73 -9.45 -7.61
CA SER A 138 -11.32 -8.12 -7.52
C SER A 138 -10.73 -7.32 -6.36
N LEU A 139 -10.87 -5.99 -6.40
CA LEU A 139 -10.54 -5.13 -5.26
C LEU A 139 -11.27 -5.58 -3.98
N ARG A 140 -12.52 -6.01 -4.10
CA ARG A 140 -13.32 -6.46 -2.95
C ARG A 140 -12.76 -7.75 -2.34
N ASP A 141 -12.23 -8.67 -3.16
CA ASP A 141 -11.60 -9.89 -2.67
C ASP A 141 -10.31 -9.57 -1.90
N VAL A 142 -9.51 -8.62 -2.40
CA VAL A 142 -8.29 -8.17 -1.71
C VAL A 142 -8.61 -7.46 -0.39
N LEU A 143 -9.62 -6.58 -0.38
CA LEU A 143 -10.08 -5.92 0.85
C LEU A 143 -10.62 -6.92 1.88
N GLY A 144 -11.39 -7.92 1.43
CA GLY A 144 -11.87 -9.01 2.28
C GLY A 144 -10.73 -9.81 2.90
N ARG A 145 -9.75 -10.22 2.09
CA ARG A 145 -8.56 -10.95 2.58
C ARG A 145 -7.75 -10.15 3.60
N LEU A 146 -7.60 -8.84 3.43
CA LEU A 146 -6.93 -7.97 4.42
C LEU A 146 -7.69 -7.90 5.74
N ILE A 147 -9.03 -7.84 5.68
CA ILE A 147 -9.87 -7.87 6.87
C ILE A 147 -9.75 -9.22 7.56
N ASP A 148 -9.83 -10.31 6.82
CA ASP A 148 -9.72 -11.66 7.38
C ASP A 148 -8.34 -11.89 8.00
N ALA A 149 -7.26 -11.45 7.33
CA ALA A 149 -5.89 -11.57 7.82
C ALA A 149 -5.58 -10.69 9.04
N SER A 150 -6.36 -9.64 9.28
CA SER A 150 -6.20 -8.75 10.45
C SER A 150 -7.13 -9.15 11.59
N PHE A 151 -8.44 -9.04 11.39
CA PHE A 151 -9.45 -9.31 12.41
C PHE A 151 -9.56 -10.80 12.75
N GLY A 152 -9.30 -11.68 11.78
CA GLY A 152 -9.33 -13.14 11.95
C GLY A 152 -8.00 -13.75 12.42
N ALA A 153 -6.95 -12.95 12.63
CA ALA A 153 -5.66 -13.45 13.11
C ALA A 153 -5.76 -14.02 14.54
N SER A 154 -5.08 -15.13 14.79
CA SER A 154 -4.85 -15.60 16.16
C SER A 154 -3.74 -14.79 16.82
N ALA A 155 -3.86 -14.56 18.13
CA ALA A 155 -2.82 -13.94 18.94
C ALA A 155 -2.53 -14.80 20.18
N ASN A 156 -1.26 -15.03 20.47
CA ASN A 156 -0.81 -15.81 21.61
C ASN A 156 -0.34 -14.88 22.73
N GLY A 157 -1.25 -14.57 23.65
CA GLY A 157 -0.96 -13.71 24.79
C GLY A 157 -1.14 -12.21 24.51
N ALA A 158 -0.85 -11.39 25.51
CA ALA A 158 -1.18 -9.96 25.48
C ALA A 158 -0.39 -9.17 24.44
N TYR A 159 0.90 -9.48 24.24
CA TYR A 159 1.73 -8.74 23.30
C TYR A 159 1.28 -8.94 21.84
N GLU A 160 1.06 -10.19 21.42
CA GLU A 160 0.52 -10.48 20.08
C GLU A 160 -0.90 -9.90 19.91
N ALA A 161 -1.70 -9.82 20.98
CA ALA A 161 -3.03 -9.20 20.91
C ALA A 161 -2.94 -7.69 20.60
N GLU A 162 -2.00 -6.98 21.24
CA GLU A 162 -1.75 -5.56 20.92
C GLU A 162 -1.19 -5.37 19.51
N VAL A 163 -0.32 -6.27 19.04
CA VAL A 163 0.15 -6.28 17.64
C VAL A 163 -1.01 -6.50 16.68
N LYS A 164 -1.94 -7.42 16.98
CA LYS A 164 -3.17 -7.62 16.19
C LYS A 164 -3.99 -6.33 16.12
N HIS A 165 -4.19 -5.65 17.23
CA HIS A 165 -4.95 -4.39 17.29
C HIS A 165 -4.31 -3.27 16.45
N VAL A 166 -2.98 -3.21 16.40
CA VAL A 166 -2.24 -2.32 15.49
C VAL A 166 -2.59 -2.63 14.03
N VAL A 167 -2.54 -3.89 13.63
CA VAL A 167 -2.82 -4.30 12.24
C VAL A 167 -4.27 -4.01 11.86
N GLU A 168 -5.23 -4.27 12.74
CA GLU A 168 -6.65 -3.95 12.56
C GLU A 168 -6.86 -2.45 12.28
N GLY A 169 -6.24 -1.59 13.09
CA GLY A 169 -6.30 -0.13 12.91
C GLY A 169 -5.71 0.32 11.58
N LEU A 170 -4.51 -0.19 11.24
CA LEU A 170 -3.83 0.15 9.98
C LEU A 170 -4.64 -0.23 8.74
N VAL A 171 -5.28 -1.41 8.75
CA VAL A 171 -6.15 -1.85 7.65
C VAL A 171 -7.34 -0.90 7.51
N ILE A 172 -8.03 -0.58 8.61
CA ILE A 172 -9.16 0.36 8.57
C ILE A 172 -8.71 1.75 8.08
N ASP A 173 -7.60 2.27 8.58
CA ASP A 173 -7.02 3.55 8.16
C ASP A 173 -6.70 3.59 6.67
N ARG A 174 -6.10 2.52 6.14
CA ARG A 174 -5.78 2.47 4.71
C ARG A 174 -7.03 2.37 3.83
N ILE A 175 -8.06 1.65 4.26
CA ILE A 175 -9.33 1.57 3.53
C ILE A 175 -10.05 2.92 3.55
N LYS A 176 -10.07 3.62 4.69
CA LYS A 176 -10.56 5.00 4.80
C LYS A 176 -9.81 5.92 3.82
N TRP A 177 -8.48 5.81 3.77
CA TRP A 177 -7.67 6.59 2.83
C TRP A 177 -8.07 6.32 1.37
N LEU A 178 -8.26 5.06 0.96
CA LEU A 178 -8.73 4.73 -0.39
C LEU A 178 -10.15 5.26 -0.67
N ALA A 179 -11.06 5.13 0.29
CA ALA A 179 -12.43 5.61 0.17
C ALA A 179 -12.51 7.14 -0.04
N GLU A 180 -11.55 7.88 0.52
CA GLU A 180 -11.45 9.33 0.39
C GLU A 180 -10.68 9.78 -0.84
N ASN A 181 -9.52 9.17 -1.11
CA ASN A 181 -8.51 9.73 -2.01
C ASN A 181 -8.46 9.06 -3.40
N ALA A 182 -9.10 7.91 -3.60
CA ALA A 182 -9.01 7.23 -4.89
C ALA A 182 -9.70 8.05 -6.00
N PRO A 183 -9.05 8.33 -7.14
CA PRO A 183 -9.67 9.11 -8.23
C PRO A 183 -10.87 8.40 -8.88
N MET A 184 -10.78 7.08 -9.05
CA MET A 184 -11.83 6.25 -9.65
C MET A 184 -13.00 6.05 -8.67
N LEU A 185 -14.23 6.34 -9.11
CA LEU A 185 -15.44 6.22 -8.29
C LEU A 185 -15.65 4.80 -7.76
N GLN A 186 -15.44 3.79 -8.61
CA GLN A 186 -15.62 2.38 -8.30
C GLN A 186 -14.74 1.93 -7.11
N VAL A 187 -13.51 2.46 -7.01
CA VAL A 187 -12.61 2.19 -5.88
C VAL A 187 -13.14 2.80 -4.59
N ARG A 188 -13.62 4.06 -4.64
CA ARG A 188 -14.23 4.72 -3.48
C ARG A 188 -15.50 3.98 -3.02
N THR A 189 -16.35 3.59 -3.97
CA THR A 189 -17.58 2.84 -3.70
C THR A 189 -17.28 1.48 -3.05
N ALA A 190 -16.35 0.70 -3.60
CA ALA A 190 -15.95 -0.59 -3.02
C ALA A 190 -15.39 -0.43 -1.60
N SER A 191 -14.50 0.53 -1.40
CA SER A 191 -13.87 0.80 -0.09
C SER A 191 -14.90 1.26 0.95
N THR A 192 -15.82 2.15 0.56
CA THR A 192 -16.89 2.65 1.42
C THR A 192 -17.87 1.54 1.82
N ALA A 193 -18.25 0.68 0.87
CA ALA A 193 -19.13 -0.46 1.15
C ALA A 193 -18.50 -1.45 2.14
N VAL A 194 -17.18 -1.67 2.04
CA VAL A 194 -16.44 -2.48 3.01
C VAL A 194 -16.42 -1.82 4.39
N LEU A 195 -16.19 -0.51 4.49
CA LEU A 195 -16.23 0.22 5.76
C LEU A 195 -17.61 0.16 6.42
N GLN A 196 -18.70 0.29 5.65
CA GLN A 196 -20.06 0.15 6.17
C GLN A 196 -20.29 -1.24 6.78
N ARG A 197 -19.85 -2.29 6.09
CA ARG A 197 -19.92 -3.66 6.61
C ARG A 197 -19.08 -3.83 7.88
N MET A 198 -17.86 -3.28 7.89
CA MET A 198 -16.99 -3.34 9.05
C MET A 198 -17.58 -2.62 10.24
N HIS A 199 -18.20 -1.46 10.06
CA HIS A 199 -18.92 -0.76 11.13
C HIS A 199 -19.99 -1.67 11.76
N THR A 200 -20.82 -2.33 10.96
CA THR A 200 -21.83 -3.27 11.46
C THR A 200 -21.20 -4.44 12.22
N ASN A 201 -20.14 -5.05 11.67
CA ASN A 201 -19.45 -6.17 12.31
C ASN A 201 -18.79 -5.77 13.64
N LEU A 202 -18.13 -4.61 13.68
CA LEU A 202 -17.46 -4.10 14.88
C LEU A 202 -18.48 -3.76 15.99
N MET A 203 -19.63 -3.20 15.63
CA MET A 203 -20.73 -2.95 16.58
C MET A 203 -21.34 -4.23 17.14
N ALA A 204 -21.25 -5.35 16.44
CA ALA A 204 -21.69 -6.65 16.97
C ALA A 204 -20.70 -7.26 17.97
N MET A 205 -19.44 -6.78 18.02
CA MET A 205 -18.40 -7.25 18.93
C MET A 205 -18.47 -6.52 20.29
N ASN A 206 -19.57 -6.72 21.02
CA ASN A 206 -19.93 -5.96 22.22
C ASN A 206 -18.87 -5.98 23.36
N ASP A 207 -18.02 -7.00 23.43
CA ASP A 207 -17.06 -7.19 24.53
C ASP A 207 -15.64 -6.67 24.22
N SER A 208 -15.43 -6.01 23.08
CA SER A 208 -14.12 -5.50 22.67
C SER A 208 -14.05 -3.96 22.67
N PRO A 209 -13.36 -3.33 23.64
CA PRO A 209 -13.14 -1.88 23.65
C PRO A 209 -12.44 -1.36 22.38
N GLN A 210 -11.56 -2.19 21.81
CA GLN A 210 -10.89 -1.88 20.55
C GLN A 210 -11.90 -1.86 19.39
N ALA A 211 -12.77 -2.88 19.30
CA ALA A 211 -13.79 -2.93 18.26
C ALA A 211 -14.76 -1.75 18.37
N ALA A 212 -15.17 -1.38 19.59
CA ALA A 212 -15.99 -0.20 19.84
C ALA A 212 -15.31 1.10 19.39
N THR A 213 -14.01 1.24 19.66
CA THR A 213 -13.21 2.41 19.24
C THR A 213 -13.11 2.50 17.72
N LEU A 214 -12.78 1.38 17.04
CA LEU A 214 -12.71 1.33 15.58
C LEU A 214 -14.08 1.58 14.93
N ALA A 215 -15.16 1.06 15.51
CA ALA A 215 -16.51 1.33 15.03
C ALA A 215 -16.86 2.81 15.10
N LEU A 216 -16.57 3.48 16.22
CA LEU A 216 -16.80 4.92 16.36
C LEU A 216 -15.96 5.73 15.36
N ASP A 217 -14.72 5.33 15.13
CA ASP A 217 -13.84 5.96 14.14
C ASP A 217 -14.36 5.78 12.71
N VAL A 218 -14.76 4.57 12.32
CA VAL A 218 -15.41 4.30 11.02
C VAL A 218 -16.72 5.09 10.90
N GLN A 219 -17.53 5.15 11.95
CA GLN A 219 -18.76 5.93 11.96
C GLN A 219 -18.48 7.41 11.71
N ARG A 220 -17.53 8.01 12.43
CA ARG A 220 -17.11 9.41 12.24
C ARG A 220 -16.64 9.64 10.82
N PHE A 221 -15.87 8.72 10.25
CA PHE A 221 -15.46 8.79 8.86
C PHE A 221 -16.68 8.78 7.92
N LEU A 222 -17.60 7.83 8.06
CA LEU A 222 -18.77 7.70 7.17
C LEU A 222 -19.78 8.86 7.30
N GLN A 223 -19.88 9.48 8.48
CA GLN A 223 -20.83 10.56 8.77
C GLN A 223 -20.22 11.96 8.62
N ARG A 224 -18.93 12.08 8.32
CA ARG A 224 -18.28 13.39 8.19
C ARG A 224 -18.95 14.20 7.08
N PRO A 225 -19.11 15.53 7.24
CA PRO A 225 -19.53 16.39 6.15
C PRO A 225 -18.61 16.17 4.95
N ALA A 226 -19.18 15.84 3.80
CA ALA A 226 -18.38 15.74 2.58
C ALA A 226 -17.78 17.11 2.30
N THR A 227 -16.45 17.19 2.16
CA THR A 227 -15.83 18.36 1.55
C THR A 227 -16.47 18.51 0.17
N PRO A 228 -17.01 19.70 -0.18
CA PRO A 228 -17.61 19.92 -1.48
C PRO A 228 -16.65 19.44 -2.55
N VAL A 229 -17.07 18.44 -3.35
CA VAL A 229 -16.27 17.92 -4.45
C VAL A 229 -16.01 19.12 -5.36
N THR A 230 -14.78 19.63 -5.35
CA THR A 230 -14.31 20.47 -6.45
C THR A 230 -14.53 19.63 -7.68
N ALA A 231 -15.27 20.14 -8.67
CA ALA A 231 -15.65 19.38 -9.86
C ALA A 231 -14.44 18.56 -10.30
N PRO A 232 -14.56 17.21 -10.41
CA PRO A 232 -13.41 16.38 -10.74
C PRO A 232 -12.75 16.98 -11.97
N ASN A 233 -11.42 17.13 -11.95
CA ASN A 233 -10.69 17.62 -13.11
C ASN A 233 -11.26 16.89 -14.32
N PRO A 234 -11.85 17.62 -15.30
CA PRO A 234 -12.49 16.97 -16.41
C PRO A 234 -11.47 16.01 -17.00
N VAL A 235 -11.83 14.74 -17.13
CA VAL A 235 -11.04 13.82 -17.96
C VAL A 235 -11.20 14.39 -19.37
N SER A 236 -10.26 15.25 -19.76
CA SER A 236 -10.28 15.89 -21.06
C SER A 236 -10.19 14.78 -22.09
N ALA A 237 -11.07 14.81 -23.08
CA ALA A 237 -10.90 13.96 -24.25
C ALA A 237 -9.46 14.14 -24.75
N PRO A 238 -8.76 13.06 -25.13
CA PRO A 238 -7.49 13.21 -25.84
C PRO A 238 -7.70 14.19 -27.00
N PRO A 239 -6.74 15.08 -27.29
CA PRO A 239 -6.87 15.98 -28.42
C PRO A 239 -7.23 15.17 -29.66
N GLY A 240 -8.37 15.49 -30.28
CA GLY A 240 -8.80 14.83 -31.51
C GLY A 240 -7.73 14.96 -32.58
N ALA A 241 -7.57 13.96 -33.42
CA ALA A 241 -6.71 14.10 -34.60
C ALA A 241 -7.20 15.30 -35.42
N PRO A 242 -6.31 16.17 -35.92
CA PRO A 242 -6.72 17.28 -36.77
C PRO A 242 -7.40 16.72 -38.02
N ILE A 243 -8.73 16.84 -38.09
CA ILE A 243 -9.49 16.56 -39.30
C ILE A 243 -9.52 17.87 -40.09
N GLY A 244 -8.64 17.99 -41.09
CA GLY A 244 -8.64 19.11 -42.05
C GLY A 244 -7.53 20.14 -41.93
N ASP A 245 -6.42 19.86 -41.25
CA ASP A 245 -5.28 20.78 -41.22
C ASP A 245 -4.43 20.62 -42.51
N PRO A 246 -4.20 21.67 -43.32
CA PRO A 246 -3.29 21.58 -44.46
C PRO A 246 -1.91 21.23 -43.93
N GLY A 247 -1.33 20.16 -44.46
CA GLY A 247 -0.19 19.49 -43.85
C GLY A 247 0.97 20.38 -43.44
N LEU A 248 1.73 19.84 -42.47
CA LEU A 248 3.12 20.17 -42.13
C LEU A 248 3.38 21.25 -41.06
N GLN A 249 2.39 21.74 -40.31
CA GLN A 249 2.68 22.64 -39.17
C GLN A 249 3.28 21.94 -37.93
N TRP A 250 3.12 20.61 -37.80
CA TRP A 250 3.66 19.83 -36.68
C TRP A 250 5.18 19.57 -36.75
N MET A 251 5.84 19.82 -37.88
CA MET A 251 7.30 19.66 -38.03
C MET A 251 8.10 20.90 -37.60
N GLY A 252 7.43 22.00 -37.24
CA GLY A 252 8.08 23.26 -36.82
C GLY A 252 8.03 23.56 -35.32
N GLN A 253 7.34 22.74 -34.53
CA GLN A 253 7.23 22.92 -33.08
C GLN A 253 8.46 22.26 -32.42
N PRO A 254 9.24 22.98 -31.58
CA PRO A 254 10.32 22.36 -30.84
C PRO A 254 9.72 21.23 -29.97
N ALA A 255 10.31 20.04 -30.05
CA ALA A 255 9.85 18.80 -29.39
C ALA A 255 9.78 18.85 -27.84
N GLN A 256 9.96 20.03 -27.23
CA GLN A 256 9.92 20.25 -25.79
C GLN A 256 8.51 20.15 -25.20
N ASP A 257 7.46 20.44 -25.98
CA ASP A 257 6.07 20.35 -25.46
C ASP A 257 5.52 18.91 -25.45
N TRP A 258 6.06 18.01 -26.28
CA TRP A 258 5.70 16.59 -26.30
C TRP A 258 6.44 15.75 -25.23
N LEU A 259 7.62 16.22 -24.82
CA LEU A 259 8.38 15.64 -23.72
C LEU A 259 8.05 16.35 -22.40
N GLY A 260 6.76 16.49 -22.08
CA GLY A 260 6.31 16.84 -20.74
C GLY A 260 6.85 15.82 -19.74
N LEU A 261 8.11 16.03 -19.32
CA LEU A 261 8.81 15.27 -18.32
C LEU A 261 8.05 15.53 -17.03
N GLU A 262 7.17 14.61 -16.67
CA GLU A 262 6.70 14.51 -15.30
C GLU A 262 7.93 14.46 -14.37
N PRO A 263 7.95 15.24 -13.27
CA PRO A 263 9.18 15.49 -12.51
C PRO A 263 9.71 14.30 -11.70
N TRP A 264 9.25 13.07 -11.95
CA TRP A 264 9.53 11.90 -11.11
C TRP A 264 10.44 10.84 -11.74
N CYS A 265 10.96 11.06 -12.95
CA CYS A 265 11.92 10.15 -13.57
C CYS A 265 13.29 10.80 -13.72
N THR A 266 14.10 10.78 -12.65
CA THR A 266 15.56 10.92 -12.76
C THR A 266 16.24 9.66 -12.21
N TRP A 267 16.45 8.67 -13.07
CA TRP A 267 17.57 7.75 -12.89
C TRP A 267 18.77 8.37 -13.61
N GLY A 268 19.58 9.11 -12.86
CA GLY A 268 20.88 9.59 -13.34
C GLY A 268 21.82 8.41 -13.51
N VAL A 269 21.86 7.85 -14.72
CA VAL A 269 22.86 6.84 -15.09
C VAL A 269 24.08 7.59 -15.62
N GLY A 270 24.97 7.99 -14.71
CA GLY A 270 26.32 8.42 -15.05
C GLY A 270 27.24 7.21 -15.16
N ILE A 271 27.19 6.49 -16.29
CA ILE A 271 28.21 5.49 -16.67
C ILE A 271 28.36 5.51 -18.19
N LEU A 272 29.43 6.15 -18.68
CA LEU A 272 30.37 5.65 -19.70
C LEU A 272 31.21 6.81 -20.26
N ASP A 273 32.49 6.85 -19.87
CA ASP A 273 33.56 7.29 -20.77
C ASP A 273 34.81 6.44 -20.43
N PHE A 274 34.87 5.28 -21.07
CA PHE A 274 36.10 4.52 -21.28
C PHE A 274 36.08 4.09 -22.75
N TYR A 275 36.62 4.94 -23.62
CA TYR A 275 37.32 4.60 -24.86
C TYR A 275 37.77 5.89 -25.55
N ARG A 276 38.93 6.43 -25.13
CA ARG A 276 39.99 6.99 -25.98
C ARG A 276 41.20 7.38 -25.12
#